data_AF-A0A7S1IBN0-F1
#
_entry.id   AF-A0A7S1IBN0-F1
#
_cell.length_a   1.000
_cell.length_b   1.000
_cell.length_c   1.000
_cell.angle_alpha   90.00
_cell.angle_beta   90.00
_cell.angle_gamma   90.00
#
_symmetry.space_group_name_H-M   'P 1'
#
loop_
_entity.id
_entity.type
_entity.pdbx_description
1 polymer ?
#
loop_
_entity_poly.entity_id
_entity_poly.type
_entity_poly.pdbx_seq_one_letter_code
_entity_poly.pdbx_strand_id
1 'polypeptide(L)'
;GPGPGERTAKKPKGPAPVWQAKPRSVEAFYTEWMQSASPLQLAHCRELPARAPQYGPMAKLGLRDDVVALLKRKGIERLYQHQVEAIGSVLDGEHVVLTTSTSSGKSLCYLTPILQSLAHATAPKAEAHPQPSTEVFEECSAADTGPRFMYLSPTKAL
;
A
#
# COMPACT_ATOMS: atom_id res chain seq x y z
N GLY A 1 45.68 55.69 26.01
CA GLY A 1 45.73 55.23 24.61
C GLY A 1 44.53 54.33 24.36
N PRO A 2 43.82 54.45 23.23
CA PRO A 2 42.70 53.56 22.95
C PRO A 2 43.22 52.20 22.46
N GLY A 3 42.67 51.12 23.02
CA GLY A 3 43.02 49.73 22.69
C GLY A 3 42.58 49.31 21.29
N PRO A 4 43.13 48.21 20.75
CA PRO A 4 42.89 47.81 19.37
C PRO A 4 41.46 47.31 19.21
N GLY A 5 40.69 47.99 18.36
CA GLY A 5 39.35 47.59 17.99
C GLY A 5 39.36 46.25 17.26
N GLU A 6 38.72 45.25 17.87
CA GLU A 6 38.35 44.00 17.20
C GLU A 6 37.42 44.32 16.03
N ARG A 7 37.96 44.26 14.81
CA ARG A 7 37.15 44.17 13.60
C ARG A 7 36.53 42.78 13.57
N THR A 8 35.30 42.68 14.04
CA THR A 8 34.43 41.52 13.76
C THR A 8 34.14 41.50 12.26
N ALA A 9 35.00 40.84 11.49
CA ALA A 9 34.74 40.58 10.09
C ALA A 9 33.49 39.68 10.01
N LYS A 10 32.34 40.28 9.65
CA LYS A 10 31.13 39.54 9.30
C LYS A 10 31.49 38.53 8.22
N LYS A 11 31.36 37.23 8.53
CA LYS A 11 31.44 36.14 7.55
C LYS A 11 30.62 36.54 6.31
N PRO A 12 31.18 36.47 5.09
CA PRO A 12 30.41 36.80 3.90
C PRO A 12 29.17 35.89 3.88
N LYS A 13 28.00 36.51 3.88
CA LYS A 13 26.72 35.80 3.83
C LYS A 13 26.65 35.20 2.43
N GLY A 14 26.92 33.90 2.31
CA GLY A 14 26.72 33.17 1.06
C GLY A 14 25.27 33.34 0.58
N PRO A 15 25.00 33.11 -0.71
CA PRO A 15 23.64 33.18 -1.23
C PRO A 15 22.70 32.32 -0.37
N ALA A 16 21.50 32.82 -0.14
CA ALA A 16 20.49 32.09 0.62
C ALA A 16 20.27 30.72 -0.07
N PRO A 17 20.17 29.63 0.71
CA PRO A 17 20.01 28.33 0.12
C PRO A 17 18.65 28.21 -0.59
N VAL A 18 18.65 27.53 -1.72
CA VAL A 18 17.50 27.29 -2.62
C VAL A 18 16.24 26.74 -1.95
N TRP A 19 16.35 26.01 -0.83
CA TRP A 19 15.19 25.55 -0.07
C TRP A 19 14.45 26.63 0.73
N GLN A 20 14.99 27.86 0.78
CA GLN A 20 14.31 29.04 1.30
C GLN A 20 13.52 29.79 0.22
N ALA A 21 13.76 29.50 -1.07
CA ALA A 21 12.92 29.99 -2.15
C ALA A 21 11.59 29.21 -2.16
N LYS A 22 10.53 29.82 -2.71
CA LYS A 22 9.21 29.21 -2.82
C LYS A 22 9.05 28.66 -4.26
N PRO A 23 9.42 27.40 -4.52
CA PRO A 23 9.39 26.84 -5.87
C PRO A 23 7.96 26.68 -6.38
N ARG A 24 7.78 26.77 -7.70
CA ARG A 24 6.47 26.62 -8.38
C ARG A 24 6.05 25.16 -8.58
N SER A 25 7.00 24.22 -8.61
CA SER A 25 6.76 22.76 -8.70
C SER A 25 7.92 21.97 -8.08
N VAL A 26 7.73 20.65 -7.94
CA VAL A 26 8.77 19.72 -7.48
C VAL A 26 9.94 19.67 -8.46
N GLU A 27 9.67 19.66 -9.76
CA GLU A 27 10.66 19.62 -10.83
C GLU A 27 11.51 20.90 -10.87
N ALA A 28 10.87 22.05 -10.71
CA ALA A 28 11.55 23.34 -10.64
C ALA A 28 12.51 23.39 -9.43
N PHE A 29 12.03 22.96 -8.27
CA PHE A 29 12.85 22.85 -7.06
C PHE A 29 14.05 21.92 -7.26
N TYR A 30 13.81 20.72 -7.80
CA TYR A 30 14.87 19.73 -8.06
C TYR A 30 15.96 20.29 -8.98
N THR A 31 15.54 20.93 -10.08
CA THR A 31 16.47 21.50 -11.07
C THR A 31 17.32 22.63 -10.46
N GLU A 32 16.69 23.57 -9.75
CA GLU A 32 17.38 24.67 -9.08
C GLU A 32 18.34 24.17 -7.99
N TRP A 33 17.95 23.14 -7.24
CA TRP A 33 18.78 22.53 -6.20
C TRP A 33 20.00 21.82 -6.80
N MET A 34 19.82 21.04 -7.87
CA MET A 34 20.92 20.37 -8.56
C MET A 34 21.91 21.37 -9.18
N GLN A 35 21.45 22.52 -9.66
CA GLN A 35 22.31 23.57 -10.24
C GLN A 35 23.08 24.39 -9.20
N SER A 36 22.56 24.48 -7.97
CA SER A 36 23.15 25.28 -6.88
C SER A 36 23.93 24.45 -5.85
N ALA A 37 23.85 23.13 -5.92
CA ALA A 37 24.58 22.22 -5.04
C ALA A 37 26.10 22.35 -5.25
N SER A 38 26.82 22.81 -4.23
CA SER A 38 28.28 22.76 -4.21
C SER A 38 28.76 21.30 -4.15
N PRO A 39 29.89 20.93 -4.78
CA PRO A 39 30.46 19.58 -4.72
C PRO A 39 30.68 19.03 -3.30
N LEU A 40 30.77 19.92 -2.30
CA LEU A 40 30.94 19.56 -0.89
C LEU A 40 29.62 19.19 -0.17
N GLN A 41 28.45 19.33 -0.82
CA GLN A 41 27.13 19.08 -0.21
C GLN A 41 26.42 17.83 -0.73
N LEU A 42 26.77 17.33 -1.92
CA LEU A 42 26.17 16.14 -2.53
C LEU A 42 27.27 15.13 -2.90
N ALA A 43 27.45 14.12 -2.06
CA ALA A 43 28.47 13.09 -2.29
C ALA A 43 28.04 12.05 -3.35
N HIS A 44 26.74 11.81 -3.51
CA HIS A 44 26.22 10.81 -4.45
C HIS A 44 24.80 11.17 -4.89
N CYS A 45 24.54 11.03 -6.19
CA CYS A 45 23.21 11.13 -6.79
C CYS A 45 22.97 9.90 -7.65
N ARG A 46 21.83 9.24 -7.46
CA ARG A 46 21.41 8.11 -8.29
C ARG A 46 19.98 8.33 -8.73
N GLU A 47 19.78 8.39 -10.04
CA GLU A 47 18.47 8.40 -10.65
C GLU A 47 18.00 6.95 -10.87
N LEU A 48 16.77 6.66 -10.45
CA LEU A 48 16.13 5.37 -10.71
C LEU A 48 15.14 5.58 -11.85
N PRO A 49 15.25 4.82 -12.96
CA PRO A 49 14.34 5.00 -14.09
C PRO A 49 12.91 4.65 -13.68
N ALA A 50 11.96 5.40 -14.22
CA ALA A 50 10.54 5.09 -14.10
C ALA A 50 10.26 3.70 -14.68
N ARG A 51 9.38 2.94 -14.01
CA ARG A 51 8.95 1.61 -14.46
C ARG A 51 7.49 1.66 -14.84
N ALA A 52 7.19 1.25 -16.07
CA ALA A 52 5.81 1.10 -16.50
C ALA A 52 5.10 0.00 -15.70
N PRO A 53 3.81 0.16 -15.41
CA PRO A 53 3.04 -0.85 -14.70
C PRO A 53 2.89 -2.11 -15.56
N GLN A 54 3.09 -3.28 -14.95
CA GLN A 54 2.83 -4.58 -15.57
C GLN A 54 1.56 -5.18 -14.98
N TYR A 55 0.57 -5.48 -15.83
CA TYR A 55 -0.72 -6.00 -15.42
C TYR A 55 -0.87 -7.47 -15.79
N GLY A 56 -1.51 -8.24 -14.90
CA GLY A 56 -1.86 -9.63 -15.12
C GLY A 56 -3.36 -9.81 -15.41
N PRO A 57 -3.75 -10.92 -16.05
CA PRO A 57 -5.15 -11.22 -16.34
C PRO A 57 -5.89 -11.71 -15.09
N MET A 58 -6.70 -10.83 -14.48
CA MET A 58 -7.54 -11.14 -13.31
C MET A 58 -8.47 -12.35 -13.54
N ALA A 59 -8.93 -12.57 -14.78
CA ALA A 59 -9.79 -13.71 -15.13
C ALA A 59 -9.16 -15.08 -14.83
N LYS A 60 -7.82 -15.18 -14.76
CA LYS A 60 -7.13 -16.44 -14.40
C LYS A 60 -7.36 -16.88 -12.95
N LEU A 61 -7.82 -15.98 -12.08
CA LEU A 61 -7.94 -16.24 -10.65
C LEU A 61 -9.21 -17.01 -10.26
N GLY A 62 -10.17 -17.20 -11.18
CA GLY A 62 -11.43 -17.87 -10.86
C GLY A 62 -12.24 -17.19 -9.74
N LEU A 63 -12.08 -15.88 -9.57
CA LEU A 63 -12.80 -15.13 -8.53
C LEU A 63 -14.30 -15.14 -8.82
N ARG A 64 -15.11 -15.19 -7.77
CA ARG A 64 -16.56 -15.03 -7.90
C ARG A 64 -16.91 -13.65 -8.46
N ASP A 65 -18.02 -13.57 -9.20
CA ASP A 65 -18.46 -12.34 -9.85
C ASP A 65 -18.73 -11.19 -8.87
N ASP A 66 -19.22 -11.50 -7.67
CA ASP A 66 -19.48 -10.51 -6.61
C ASP A 66 -18.18 -9.91 -6.05
N VAL A 67 -17.13 -10.72 -5.90
CA VAL A 67 -15.77 -10.28 -5.53
C VAL A 67 -15.20 -9.40 -6.64
N VAL A 68 -15.28 -9.84 -7.90
CA VAL A 68 -14.82 -9.04 -9.06
C VAL A 68 -15.57 -7.70 -9.13
N ALA A 69 -16.88 -7.71 -8.93
CA ALA A 69 -17.69 -6.49 -8.93
C ALA A 69 -17.32 -5.56 -7.76
N LEU A 70 -17.02 -6.10 -6.58
CA LEU A 70 -16.55 -5.33 -5.43
C LEU A 70 -15.22 -4.64 -5.74
N LEU A 71 -14.26 -5.36 -6.32
CA LEU A 71 -12.96 -4.79 -6.72
C LEU A 71 -13.15 -3.64 -7.71
N LYS A 72 -13.98 -3.82 -8.74
CA LYS A 72 -14.30 -2.77 -9.71
C LYS A 72 -14.96 -1.55 -9.06
N ARG A 73 -15.91 -1.73 -8.13
CA ARG A 73 -16.53 -0.62 -7.37
C ARG A 73 -15.52 0.15 -6.52
N LYS A 74 -14.40 -0.48 -6.13
CA LYS A 74 -13.29 0.18 -5.43
C LYS A 74 -12.26 0.81 -6.37
N GLY A 75 -12.54 0.88 -7.68
CA GLY A 75 -11.65 1.45 -8.70
C GLY A 75 -10.54 0.50 -9.14
N ILE A 76 -10.60 -0.78 -8.77
CA ILE A 76 -9.61 -1.79 -9.14
C ILE A 76 -10.10 -2.52 -10.40
N GLU A 77 -9.75 -1.98 -11.56
CA GLU A 77 -10.12 -2.57 -12.85
C GLU A 77 -9.13 -3.63 -13.35
N ARG A 78 -7.86 -3.48 -12.97
CA ARG A 78 -6.76 -4.36 -13.37
C ARG A 78 -5.89 -4.66 -12.17
N LEU A 79 -5.36 -5.88 -12.13
CA LEU A 79 -4.40 -6.31 -11.13
C LEU A 79 -2.99 -6.25 -11.70
N TYR A 80 -2.03 -5.81 -10.89
CA TYR A 80 -0.63 -5.93 -11.24
C TYR A 80 -0.24 -7.40 -11.36
N GLN A 81 0.78 -7.69 -12.18
CA GLN A 81 1.24 -9.06 -12.40
C GLN A 81 1.57 -9.79 -11.09
N HIS A 82 2.30 -9.14 -10.17
CA HIS A 82 2.64 -9.72 -8.87
C HIS A 82 1.41 -9.98 -7.98
N GLN A 83 0.32 -9.23 -8.17
CA GLN A 83 -0.92 -9.46 -7.43
C GLN A 83 -1.63 -10.70 -7.96
N VAL A 84 -1.70 -10.88 -9.29
CA VAL A 84 -2.28 -12.08 -9.89
C VAL A 84 -1.50 -13.33 -9.49
N GLU A 85 -0.17 -13.29 -9.53
CA GLU A 85 0.67 -14.42 -9.13
C GLU A 85 0.50 -14.76 -7.64
N ALA A 86 0.53 -13.75 -6.76
CA ALA A 86 0.37 -13.97 -5.32
C ALA A 86 -1.03 -14.47 -4.96
N ILE A 87 -2.09 -13.84 -5.50
CA ILE A 87 -3.48 -14.24 -5.22
C ILE A 87 -3.72 -15.65 -5.74
N GLY A 88 -3.29 -15.96 -6.96
CA GLY A 88 -3.44 -17.30 -7.55
C GLY A 88 -2.79 -18.36 -6.68
N SER A 89 -1.53 -18.16 -6.27
CA SER A 89 -0.82 -19.08 -5.39
C SER A 89 -1.55 -19.31 -4.07
N VAL A 90 -2.08 -18.26 -3.44
CA VAL A 90 -2.85 -18.40 -2.19
C VAL A 90 -4.17 -19.16 -2.42
N LEU A 91 -4.87 -18.90 -3.53
CA LEU A 91 -6.11 -19.61 -3.88
C LEU A 91 -5.87 -21.09 -4.19
N ASP A 92 -4.69 -21.43 -4.71
CA ASP A 92 -4.25 -22.81 -4.94
C ASP A 92 -3.80 -23.52 -3.66
N GLY A 93 -3.80 -22.82 -2.51
CA GLY A 93 -3.44 -23.38 -1.20
C GLY A 93 -1.97 -23.25 -0.81
N GLU A 94 -1.17 -22.51 -1.59
CA GLU A 94 0.27 -22.35 -1.35
C GLU A 94 0.60 -21.27 -0.30
N HIS A 95 1.74 -21.43 0.36
CA HIS A 95 2.28 -20.42 1.27
C HIS A 95 3.09 -19.37 0.50
N VAL A 96 2.73 -18.09 0.66
CA VAL A 96 3.32 -16.99 -0.11
C VAL A 96 4.06 -16.00 0.79
N VAL A 97 5.31 -15.70 0.42
CA VAL A 97 6.07 -14.55 0.93
C VAL A 97 6.18 -13.51 -0.17
N LEU A 98 5.57 -12.33 0.02
CA LEU A 98 5.50 -11.29 -1.00
C LEU A 98 6.52 -10.17 -0.76
N THR A 99 7.60 -10.15 -1.55
CA THR A 99 8.68 -9.15 -1.47
C THR A 99 8.47 -8.01 -2.47
N THR A 100 7.57 -7.08 -2.13
CA THR A 100 7.28 -5.91 -2.99
C THR A 100 7.51 -4.58 -2.28
N SER A 101 7.84 -3.55 -3.05
CA SER A 101 8.07 -2.19 -2.55
C SER A 101 6.86 -1.64 -1.77
N THR A 102 7.07 -0.60 -0.99
CA THR A 102 5.97 0.13 -0.33
C THR A 102 4.99 0.68 -1.39
N SER A 103 3.70 0.77 -1.03
CA SER A 103 2.63 1.19 -1.95
C SER A 103 2.34 0.26 -3.15
N SER A 104 2.92 -0.93 -3.21
CA SER A 104 2.69 -1.93 -4.29
C SER A 104 1.32 -2.63 -4.26
N GLY A 105 0.49 -2.34 -3.26
CA GLY A 105 -0.81 -3.00 -3.08
C GLY A 105 -0.75 -4.40 -2.44
N LYS A 106 0.21 -4.66 -1.54
CA LYS A 106 0.31 -5.93 -0.77
C LYS A 106 -0.99 -6.30 -0.05
N SER A 107 -1.71 -5.30 0.46
CA SER A 107 -2.98 -5.52 1.15
C SER A 107 -4.01 -6.22 0.27
N LEU A 108 -4.05 -5.86 -1.01
CA LEU A 108 -4.96 -6.49 -1.95
C LEU A 108 -4.63 -7.98 -2.15
N CYS A 109 -3.36 -8.37 -2.08
CA CYS A 109 -2.93 -9.75 -2.29
C CYS A 109 -3.46 -10.71 -1.21
N TYR A 110 -3.52 -10.29 0.05
CA TYR A 110 -4.06 -11.15 1.12
C TYR A 110 -5.56 -10.91 1.34
N LEU A 111 -6.09 -9.71 1.08
CA LEU A 111 -7.53 -9.45 1.24
C LEU A 111 -8.37 -10.14 0.17
N THR A 112 -7.89 -10.26 -1.06
CA THR A 112 -8.68 -10.86 -2.15
C THR A 112 -9.03 -12.34 -1.89
N PRO A 113 -8.07 -13.22 -1.51
CA PRO A 113 -8.38 -14.58 -1.11
C PRO A 113 -9.33 -14.68 0.10
N ILE A 114 -9.18 -13.77 1.08
CA ILE A 114 -10.09 -13.71 2.24
C ILE A 114 -11.52 -13.40 1.79
N LEU A 115 -11.69 -12.40 0.94
CA LEU A 115 -13.00 -12.03 0.37
C LEU A 115 -13.61 -13.16 -0.45
N GLN A 116 -12.80 -13.86 -1.26
CA GLN A 116 -13.23 -15.04 -2.01
C GLN A 116 -13.78 -16.13 -1.07
N SER A 117 -13.03 -16.48 -0.02
CA SER A 117 -13.45 -17.48 0.97
C SER A 117 -14.72 -17.08 1.71
N LEU A 118 -14.84 -15.81 2.12
CA LEU A 118 -16.06 -15.29 2.75
C LEU A 118 -17.28 -15.31 1.81
N ALA A 119 -17.07 -15.00 0.53
CA ALA A 119 -18.13 -15.05 -0.48
C ALA A 119 -18.60 -16.50 -0.74
N HIS A 120 -17.71 -17.49 -0.64
CA HIS A 120 -18.09 -18.90 -0.70
C HIS A 120 -18.90 -19.34 0.54
N ALA A 121 -18.52 -18.89 1.73
CA ALA A 121 -19.19 -19.27 2.98
C ALA A 121 -20.58 -18.62 3.15
N THR A 122 -20.78 -17.44 2.58
CA THR A 122 -22.06 -16.69 2.64
C THR A 122 -22.98 -16.97 1.45
N ALA A 123 -22.56 -17.84 0.51
CA ALA A 123 -23.45 -18.32 -0.54
C ALA A 123 -24.66 -19.00 0.11
N PRO A 124 -25.90 -18.61 -0.22
CA PRO A 124 -27.07 -19.23 0.40
C PRO A 124 -27.03 -20.74 0.12
N LYS A 125 -26.90 -21.55 1.18
CA LYS A 125 -27.46 -22.91 1.14
C LYS A 125 -28.93 -22.71 0.79
N ALA A 126 -29.41 -23.36 -0.27
CA ALA A 126 -30.80 -23.28 -0.67
C ALA A 126 -31.69 -23.92 0.40
N GLU A 127 -31.96 -23.21 1.50
CA GLU A 127 -32.88 -23.64 2.54
C GLU A 127 -33.74 -22.45 3.00
N ALA A 128 -35.03 -22.74 3.07
CA ALA A 128 -36.14 -21.81 3.17
C ALA A 128 -36.09 -20.93 4.43
N HIS A 129 -36.55 -19.70 4.27
CA HIS A 129 -36.79 -18.72 5.32
C HIS A 129 -37.68 -19.29 6.45
N PRO A 130 -37.14 -19.53 7.67
CA PRO A 130 -37.99 -19.78 8.83
C PRO A 130 -38.32 -18.43 9.48
N GLN A 131 -39.60 -18.18 9.70
CA GLN A 131 -40.10 -17.07 10.50
C GLN A 131 -39.55 -17.16 11.94
N PRO A 132 -39.18 -16.04 12.59
CA PRO A 132 -38.68 -16.11 13.96
C PRO A 132 -39.85 -16.24 14.95
N SER A 133 -39.90 -17.33 15.69
CA SER A 133 -40.69 -17.44 16.92
C SER A 133 -39.77 -17.75 18.10
N THR A 134 -39.72 -16.78 19.02
CA THR A 134 -39.49 -16.85 20.47
C THR A 134 -38.40 -17.78 21.02
N GLU A 135 -37.32 -17.12 21.48
CA GLU A 135 -36.37 -17.49 22.56
C GLU A 135 -36.09 -18.97 22.84
N VAL A 136 -34.91 -19.41 22.40
CA VAL A 136 -34.11 -20.40 23.12
C VAL A 136 -32.67 -19.89 23.13
N PHE A 137 -32.10 -19.64 24.32
CA PHE A 137 -30.66 -19.48 24.48
C PHE A 137 -30.03 -20.87 24.30
N GLU A 138 -29.69 -21.20 23.06
CA GLU A 138 -28.90 -22.39 22.75
C GLU A 138 -27.47 -22.17 23.23
N GLU A 139 -26.97 -23.11 24.05
CA GLU A 139 -25.57 -23.21 24.42
C GLU A 139 -24.69 -23.10 23.17
N CYS A 140 -23.53 -22.47 23.32
CA CYS A 140 -22.51 -22.37 22.29
C CYS A 140 -21.93 -23.77 22.01
N SER A 141 -22.72 -24.59 21.34
CA SER A 141 -22.27 -25.75 20.58
C SER A 141 -21.17 -25.25 19.64
N ALA A 142 -20.16 -26.08 19.39
CA ALA A 142 -19.08 -25.81 18.45
C ALA A 142 -19.63 -25.79 17.01
N ALA A 143 -20.56 -24.87 16.76
CA ALA A 143 -21.26 -24.65 15.54
C ALA A 143 -20.23 -24.14 14.53
N ASP A 144 -20.33 -24.69 13.33
CA ASP A 144 -19.53 -24.40 12.15
C ASP A 144 -19.57 -22.90 11.84
N THR A 145 -18.71 -22.18 12.54
CA THR A 145 -18.53 -20.74 12.45
C THR A 145 -17.55 -20.56 11.33
N GLY A 146 -18.02 -20.01 10.21
CA GLY A 146 -17.35 -19.98 8.92
C GLY A 146 -15.88 -19.47 8.90
N PRO A 147 -15.32 -19.22 7.72
CA PRO A 147 -13.88 -19.07 7.57
C PRO A 147 -13.30 -17.96 8.45
N ARG A 148 -12.22 -18.28 9.17
CA ARG A 148 -11.53 -17.39 10.11
C ARG A 148 -10.15 -17.03 9.60
N PHE A 149 -9.73 -15.80 9.86
CA PHE A 149 -8.46 -15.27 9.39
C PHE A 149 -7.78 -14.48 10.51
N MET A 150 -6.46 -14.58 10.61
CA MET A 150 -5.65 -13.82 11.55
C MET A 150 -4.70 -12.91 10.78
N TYR A 151 -4.75 -11.61 11.06
CA TYR A 151 -3.81 -10.62 10.54
C TYR A 151 -2.86 -10.21 11.65
N LEU A 152 -1.56 -10.37 11.40
CA LEU A 152 -0.50 -9.95 12.32
C LEU A 152 0.20 -8.74 11.73
N SER A 153 0.18 -7.63 12.47
CA SER A 153 0.94 -6.43 12.14
C SER A 153 1.97 -6.14 13.24
N PRO A 154 3.14 -5.57 12.90
CA PRO A 154 4.18 -5.26 13.88
C PRO A 154 3.78 -4.11 14.81
N THR A 155 2.76 -3.32 14.46
CA THR A 155 2.29 -2.17 15.25
C THR A 155 0.76 -2.06 15.18
N LYS A 156 0.12 -1.59 16.26
CA LYS A 156 -1.34 -1.39 16.34
C LYS A 156 -1.93 -0.38 15.34
N ALA A 157 -1.11 0.47 14.73
CA ALA A 157 -1.55 1.56 13.85
C ALA A 157 -1.58 1.19 12.35
N LEU A 158 -1.29 -0.08 11.98
CA LEU A 158 -1.19 -0.57 10.61
C LEU A 158 -2.37 -1.45 10.20
#